data_AF-A0A1S8WYG9-F1
#
_entry.id   AF-A0A1S8WYG9-F1
#
_cell.length_a   1.000
_cell.length_b   1.000
_cell.length_c   1.000
_cell.angle_alpha   90.00
_cell.angle_beta   90.00
_cell.angle_gamma   90.00
#
_symmetry.space_group_name_H-M   'P 1'
#
loop_
_entity.id
_entity.type
_entity.pdbx_description
1 polymer ?
#
loop_
_entity_poly.entity_id
_entity_poly.type
_entity_poly.pdbx_seq_one_letter_code
_entity_poly.pdbx_strand_id
1 'polypeptide(L)'
;MHILRSDGVVVKAVDLEPCNGDPCTVHKGQPTSFVITFGAQKDIDPKYFRLYSRVDGTLGEAVIPDSDACSRITPSCPLRAGQEYKFTYNERINWNLPNVSRLQS
;
A
#
# COMPACT_ATOMS: atom_id res chain seq x y z
N MET A 1 -2.28 5.17 11.37
CA MET A 1 -1.90 5.14 9.94
C MET A 1 -2.56 6.32 9.24
N HIS A 2 -1.81 7.39 8.93
CA HIS A 2 -2.35 8.54 8.20
C HIS A 2 -2.10 8.32 6.70
N ILE A 3 -3.16 8.08 5.94
CA ILE A 3 -3.10 7.92 4.49
C ILE A 3 -3.25 9.32 3.88
N LEU A 4 -2.23 9.79 3.16
CA LEU A 4 -2.31 11.00 2.34
C LEU A 4 -3.38 10.75 1.27
N ARG A 5 -4.41 11.61 1.20
CA ARG A 5 -5.54 11.47 0.27
C ARG A 5 -5.03 11.38 -1.17
N SER A 6 -5.12 10.20 -1.76
CA SER A 6 -5.06 10.05 -3.22
C SER A 6 -6.36 10.61 -3.79
N ASP A 7 -6.26 11.68 -4.59
CA ASP A 7 -7.44 12.30 -5.21
C ASP A 7 -8.14 11.31 -6.15
N GLY A 8 -9.41 11.01 -5.88
CA GLY A 8 -10.24 10.14 -6.71
C GLY A 8 -10.32 8.67 -6.29
N VAL A 9 -9.72 8.25 -5.17
CA VAL A 9 -9.92 6.90 -4.61
C VAL A 9 -10.20 6.94 -3.12
N VAL A 10 -10.98 5.96 -2.63
CA VAL A 10 -11.24 5.74 -1.21
C VAL A 10 -10.76 4.35 -0.83
N VAL A 11 -9.80 4.29 0.10
CA VAL A 11 -9.32 3.01 0.66
C VAL A 11 -10.40 2.44 1.58
N LYS A 12 -10.74 1.17 1.37
CA LYS A 12 -11.75 0.44 2.13
C LYS A 12 -11.13 -0.57 3.11
N ALA A 13 -10.08 -1.27 2.69
CA ALA A 13 -9.39 -2.25 3.51
C ALA A 13 -7.91 -2.35 3.15
N VAL A 14 -7.11 -2.79 4.13
CA VAL A 14 -5.69 -3.10 3.97
C VAL A 14 -5.46 -4.44 4.65
N ASP A 15 -5.13 -5.46 3.86
CA ASP A 15 -4.83 -6.80 4.33
C ASP A 15 -3.32 -7.06 4.22
N LEU A 16 -2.77 -7.69 5.24
CA LEU A 16 -1.33 -7.91 5.44
C LEU A 16 -1.08 -9.36 5.80
N GLU A 17 -0.25 -10.05 5.01
CA GLU A 17 0.12 -11.44 5.28
C GLU A 17 1.65 -11.66 5.19
N PRO A 18 2.26 -12.36 6.17
CA PRO A 18 1.65 -12.83 7.41
C PRO A 18 1.39 -11.68 8.41
N CYS A 19 0.28 -11.73 9.13
CA CYS A 19 0.02 -10.90 10.29
C CYS A 19 -0.48 -11.77 11.45
N ASN A 20 0.34 -11.92 12.49
CA ASN A 20 0.07 -12.82 13.62
C ASN A 20 -0.62 -12.12 14.81
N GLY A 21 -1.07 -10.87 14.64
CA GLY A 21 -1.74 -10.09 15.67
C GLY A 21 -1.66 -8.60 15.40
N ASP A 22 -2.54 -7.84 16.05
CA ASP A 22 -2.57 -6.38 15.96
C ASP A 22 -1.75 -5.75 17.09
N PRO A 23 -0.78 -4.86 16.79
CA PRO A 23 -0.42 -4.36 15.46
C PRO A 23 0.40 -5.36 14.64
N CYS A 24 0.12 -5.45 13.32
CA CYS A 24 0.89 -6.29 12.41
C CYS A 24 2.37 -5.91 12.41
N THR A 25 3.23 -6.89 12.69
CA THR A 25 4.68 -6.75 12.62
C THR A 25 5.19 -7.20 11.27
N VAL A 26 5.97 -6.34 10.63
CA VAL A 26 6.47 -6.54 9.28
C VAL A 26 7.99 -6.53 9.30
N HIS A 27 8.62 -7.59 8.81
CA HIS A 27 10.07 -7.76 8.84
C HIS A 27 10.69 -7.45 7.48
N LYS A 28 11.67 -6.54 7.47
CA LYS A 28 12.43 -6.22 6.25
C LYS A 28 13.10 -7.47 5.68
N GLY A 29 13.09 -7.58 4.35
CA GLY A 29 13.67 -8.72 3.62
C GLY A 29 12.86 -10.01 3.69
N GLN A 30 11.80 -10.09 4.50
CA GLN A 30 10.88 -11.22 4.47
C GLN A 30 9.80 -11.01 3.39
N PRO A 31 9.30 -12.09 2.77
CA PRO A 31 8.14 -12.00 1.89
C PRO A 31 6.95 -11.49 2.69
N THR A 32 6.28 -10.47 2.18
CA THR A 32 5.04 -9.96 2.77
C THR A 32 4.10 -9.61 1.64
N SER A 33 2.84 -10.02 1.79
CA SER A 33 1.75 -9.69 0.89
C SER A 33 0.96 -8.53 1.46
N PHE A 34 0.76 -7.51 0.66
CA PHE A 34 -0.10 -6.37 0.96
C PHE A 34 -1.21 -6.34 -0.07
N VAL A 35 -2.46 -6.34 0.38
CA VAL A 35 -3.63 -6.13 -0.48
C VAL A 35 -4.36 -4.88 -0.01
N ILE A 36 -4.50 -3.91 -0.91
CA ILE A 36 -5.27 -2.69 -0.64
C ILE A 36 -6.55 -2.75 -1.45
N THR A 37 -7.68 -2.81 -0.77
CA THR A 37 -9.00 -2.71 -1.42
C THR A 37 -9.43 -1.25 -1.42
N PHE A 38 -9.77 -0.70 -2.58
CA PHE A 38 -10.18 0.70 -2.73
C PHE A 38 -11.28 0.86 -3.78
N GLY A 39 -12.10 1.90 -3.63
CA GLY A 39 -13.08 2.31 -4.64
C GLY A 39 -12.60 3.53 -5.41
N ALA A 40 -12.76 3.52 -6.73
CA ALA A 40 -12.52 4.71 -7.55
C ALA A 40 -13.76 5.63 -7.53
N GLN A 41 -13.55 6.92 -7.30
CA GLN A 41 -14.60 7.94 -7.29
C GLN A 41 -14.70 8.69 -8.63
N LYS A 42 -13.68 8.57 -9.48
CA LYS A 42 -13.62 9.13 -10.82
C LYS A 42 -12.83 8.20 -11.73
N ASP A 43 -12.92 8.44 -13.03
CA ASP A 43 -12.10 7.73 -14.01
C ASP A 43 -10.62 8.14 -13.86
N ILE A 44 -9.73 7.15 -13.74
CA ILE A 44 -8.29 7.37 -13.49
C ILE A 44 -7.48 6.42 -14.38
N ASP A 45 -6.44 6.97 -15.00
CA ASP A 45 -5.40 6.21 -15.69
C ASP A 45 -4.08 6.31 -14.90
N PRO A 46 -3.81 5.38 -13.97
CA PRO A 46 -2.71 5.51 -13.01
C PRO A 46 -1.36 5.18 -13.65
N LYS A 47 -0.40 6.10 -13.55
CA LYS A 47 0.96 5.89 -14.09
C LYS A 47 1.91 5.19 -13.12
N TYR A 48 1.78 5.44 -11.83
CA TYR A 48 2.65 4.89 -10.79
C TYR A 48 1.93 4.82 -9.45
N PHE A 49 2.40 3.95 -8.55
CA PHE A 49 1.91 3.85 -7.18
C PHE A 49 2.98 4.34 -6.20
N ARG A 50 2.59 5.20 -5.27
CA ARG A 50 3.48 5.67 -4.19
C ARG A 50 2.91 5.23 -2.86
N LEU A 51 3.77 4.65 -2.03
CA LEU A 51 3.41 4.26 -0.68
C LEU A 51 4.15 5.14 0.31
N TYR A 52 3.39 5.81 1.17
CA TYR A 52 3.92 6.63 2.25
C TYR A 52 3.75 5.90 3.57
N SER A 53 4.78 5.92 4.40
CA SER A 53 4.73 5.42 5.77
C SER A 53 5.03 6.54 6.74
N ARG A 54 4.50 6.45 7.95
CA ARG A 54 4.84 7.36 9.04
C ARG A 54 5.29 6.54 10.24
N VAL A 55 6.53 6.76 10.66
CA VAL A 55 7.23 6.01 11.70
C VAL A 55 7.82 7.03 12.68
N ASP A 56 7.37 7.01 13.95
CA ASP A 56 7.80 7.97 14.99
C ASP A 56 7.82 9.44 14.52
N GLY A 57 6.82 9.83 13.73
CA GLY A 57 6.69 11.17 13.16
C GLY A 57 7.52 11.42 11.89
N THR A 58 8.47 10.54 11.56
CA THR A 58 9.23 10.57 10.31
C THR A 58 8.41 9.98 9.17
N LEU A 59 8.31 10.72 8.05
CA LEU A 59 7.68 10.22 6.82
C LEU A 59 8.72 9.40 6.04
N GLY A 60 8.42 8.13 5.80
CA GLY A 60 9.10 7.31 4.81
C GLY A 60 8.31 7.31 3.50
N GLU A 61 9.01 7.28 2.37
CA GLU A 61 8.40 7.07 1.05
C GLU A 61 9.01 5.82 0.44
N ALA A 62 8.15 4.88 0.07
CA ALA A 62 8.49 3.77 -0.79
C ALA A 62 7.89 4.05 -2.17
N VAL A 63 8.76 4.27 -3.14
CA VAL A 63 8.38 4.17 -4.55
C VAL A 63 8.36 2.68 -4.86
N ILE A 64 7.18 2.12 -5.13
CA ILE A 64 7.09 0.75 -5.62
C ILE A 64 7.61 0.78 -7.05
N PRO A 65 8.77 0.15 -7.33
CA PRO A 65 9.42 0.26 -8.62
C PRO A 65 8.69 -0.64 -9.62
N ASP A 66 7.59 -0.14 -10.15
CA ASP A 66 6.97 -0.72 -11.33
C ASP A 66 6.60 0.36 -12.33
N SER A 67 6.88 0.06 -13.60
CA SER A 67 6.57 0.92 -14.73
C SER A 67 5.08 1.01 -15.04
N ASP A 68 4.26 0.12 -14.46
CA ASP A 68 2.82 0.14 -14.65
C ASP A 68 2.09 -0.30 -13.37
N ALA A 69 1.47 0.65 -12.67
CA ALA A 69 0.63 0.40 -11.52
C ALA A 69 -0.52 -0.57 -11.83
N CYS A 70 -0.97 -0.61 -13.09
CA CYS A 70 -2.10 -1.42 -13.54
C CYS A 70 -1.81 -2.91 -13.54
N SER A 71 -0.55 -3.32 -13.67
CA SER A 71 -0.14 -4.72 -13.58
C SER A 71 -0.48 -5.35 -12.23
N ARG A 72 -0.60 -4.53 -11.17
CA ARG A 72 -0.88 -4.96 -9.80
C ARG A 72 -2.30 -4.69 -9.34
N ILE A 73 -3.13 -4.09 -10.19
CA ILE A 73 -4.51 -3.74 -9.87
C ILE A 73 -5.46 -4.72 -10.55
N THR A 74 -6.42 -5.24 -9.79
CA THR A 74 -7.49 -6.11 -10.30
C THR A 74 -8.86 -5.56 -9.88
N PRO A 75 -9.81 -5.36 -10.81
CA PRO A 75 -9.67 -5.48 -12.28
C PRO A 75 -8.63 -4.52 -12.86
N SER A 76 -8.06 -4.82 -14.04
CA SER A 76 -7.02 -3.97 -14.61
C SER A 76 -7.56 -2.58 -14.94
N CYS A 77 -6.65 -1.61 -15.05
CA CYS A 77 -6.95 -0.27 -15.53
C CYS A 77 -7.60 -0.23 -16.93
N PRO A 78 -8.20 0.91 -17.31
CA PRO A 78 -8.38 2.14 -16.54
C PRO A 78 -9.33 1.95 -15.35
N LEU A 79 -9.09 2.71 -14.27
CA LEU A 79 -10.00 2.73 -13.14
C LEU A 79 -11.26 3.51 -13.51
N ARG A 80 -12.43 2.97 -13.20
CA ARG A 80 -13.73 3.55 -13.52
C ARG A 80 -14.45 3.97 -12.25
N ALA A 81 -15.10 5.13 -12.31
CA ALA A 81 -15.87 5.66 -11.19
C ALA A 81 -16.92 4.64 -10.69
N GLY A 82 -17.03 4.49 -9.37
CA GLY A 82 -17.98 3.59 -8.72
C GLY A 82 -17.52 2.14 -8.61
N GLN A 83 -16.39 1.77 -9.22
CA GLN A 83 -15.88 0.40 -9.19
C GLN A 83 -14.86 0.18 -8.05
N GLU A 84 -14.85 -1.04 -7.53
CA GLU A 84 -13.88 -1.49 -6.54
C GLU A 84 -12.71 -2.23 -7.19
N TYR A 85 -11.53 -2.01 -6.62
CA TYR A 85 -10.27 -2.53 -7.10
C TYR A 85 -9.44 -3.06 -5.93
N LYS A 86 -8.57 -4.01 -6.24
CA LYS A 86 -7.54 -4.53 -5.33
C LYS A 86 -6.17 -4.26 -5.93
N PHE A 87 -5.32 -3.57 -5.18
CA PHE A 87 -3.89 -3.49 -5.46
C PHE A 87 -3.17 -4.56 -4.65
N THR A 88 -2.34 -5.37 -5.30
CA THR A 88 -1.63 -6.49 -4.68
C THR A 88 -0.11 -6.33 -4.82
N TYR A 89 0.59 -6.38 -3.69
CA TYR A 89 2.06 -6.37 -3.63
C TYR A 89 2.56 -7.58 -2.85
N ASN A 90 3.18 -8.52 -3.56
CA ASN A 90 3.64 -9.80 -3.01
C ASN A 90 5.16 -9.95 -3.22
N GLU A 91 5.95 -9.12 -2.55
CA GLU A 91 7.40 -9.13 -2.68
C GLU A 91 8.09 -8.96 -1.33
N ARG A 92 9.41 -9.13 -1.34
CA ARG A 92 10.23 -8.80 -0.17
C ARG A 92 10.25 -7.30 0.02
N ILE A 93 9.93 -6.86 1.23
CA ILE A 93 10.01 -5.45 1.58
C ILE A 93 11.48 -5.05 1.65
N ASN A 94 11.94 -4.41 0.59
CA ASN A 94 13.22 -3.69 0.52
C ASN A 94 13.00 -2.17 0.49
N TRP A 95 11.87 -1.73 1.06
CA TRP A 95 11.54 -0.32 1.12
C TRP A 95 12.50 0.40 2.08
N ASN A 96 12.91 1.62 1.71
CA ASN A 96 13.70 2.51 2.56
C ASN A 96 12.84 3.10 3.69
N LEU A 97 12.27 2.23 4.52
CA LEU A 97 11.53 2.61 5.71
C LEU A 97 12.49 2.72 6.91
N PRO A 98 12.27 3.66 7.85
CA PRO A 98 12.98 3.64 9.12
C PRO A 98 12.67 2.33 9.88
N ASN A 99 13.64 1.76 10.59
CA ASN A 99 13.40 0.60 11.46
C ASN A 99 12.61 1.03 12.70
N VAL A 100 11.61 0.24 13.10
CA VAL A 100 10.86 0.45 14.36
C VAL A 100 11.04 -0.77 15.24
N SER A 101 11.88 -0.64 16.25
CA SER A 101 11.92 -1.59 17.37
C SER A 101 10.99 -1.01 18.43
N ARG A 102 9.72 -1.44 18.50
CA ARG A 102 8.87 -0.98 19.59
C ARG A 102 9.29 -1.69 20.88
N LEU A 103 10.23 -1.09 21.62
CA LEU A 103 10.20 -1.08 23.07
C LEU A 103 9.60 0.27 23.45
N GLN A 104 8.28 0.29 23.68
CA GLN A 104 7.68 1.40 24.41
C GLN A 104 6.81 0.81 25.52
N SER A 105 7.44 0.85 26.71
CA SER A 105 6.91 0.84 28.08
C SER A 105 5.90 -0.23 28.46
#